data_AF-A0A1N7RUE1-F1
#
_entry.id   AF-A0A1N7RUE1-F1
#
_cell.length_a   1.000
_cell.length_b   1.000
_cell.length_c   1.000
_cell.angle_alpha   90.00
_cell.angle_beta   90.00
_cell.angle_gamma   90.00
#
_symmetry.space_group_name_H-M   'P 1'
#
loop_
_entity.id
_entity.type
_entity.pdbx_description
1 polymer ?
#
loop_
_entity_poly.entity_id
_entity_poly.type
_entity_poly.pdbx_seq_one_letter_code
_entity_poly.pdbx_strand_id
1 'polypeptide(L)'
;MSYHIEIRATCLRSAEDGWEQPSGAEIQEVIRRTGLPGRAVARYLGLSEYGGRQVRRWISEDAAIPYSAWALLCDRAGLGCIWRPAADQAGPDSLP
;
A
#
# COMPACT_ATOMS: atom_id res chain seq x y z
N MET A 1 18.02 9.15 -12.32
CA MET A 1 17.06 8.46 -13.22
C MET A 1 15.83 8.11 -12.41
N SER A 2 14.71 8.77 -12.67
CA SER A 2 13.43 8.48 -12.01
C SER A 2 12.80 7.28 -12.72
N TYR A 3 13.06 6.06 -12.23
CA TYR A 3 12.34 4.88 -12.69
C TYR A 3 10.92 4.95 -12.13
N HIS A 4 9.96 5.30 -12.98
CA HIS A 4 8.55 5.12 -12.66
C HIS A 4 8.22 3.63 -12.76
N ILE A 5 8.05 2.98 -11.62
CA ILE A 5 7.50 1.61 -11.55
C ILE A 5 5.97 1.74 -11.63
N GLU A 6 5.36 0.98 -12.53
CA GLU A 6 3.91 0.82 -12.55
C GLU A 6 3.51 -0.25 -11.51
N ILE A 7 2.48 0.06 -10.71
CA ILE A 7 1.95 -0.89 -9.72
C ILE A 7 0.95 -1.79 -10.44
N ARG A 8 1.12 -3.11 -10.36
CA ARG A 8 0.21 -4.06 -11.01
C ARG A 8 -1.20 -3.93 -10.44
N ALA A 9 -2.20 -4.01 -11.31
CA ALA A 9 -3.61 -3.95 -10.91
C ALA A 9 -4.00 -5.10 -9.97
N THR A 10 -3.33 -6.27 -10.06
CA THR A 10 -3.55 -7.41 -9.16
C THR A 10 -3.15 -7.11 -7.71
N CYS A 11 -2.15 -6.24 -7.51
CA CYS A 11 -1.77 -5.77 -6.17
C CYS A 11 -2.78 -4.77 -5.60
N LEU A 12 -3.65 -4.19 -6.42
CA LEU A 12 -4.67 -3.21 -6.01
C LEU A 12 -6.05 -3.84 -5.80
N ARG A 13 -6.12 -5.17 -5.71
CA ARG A 13 -7.37 -5.90 -5.41
C ARG A 13 -7.59 -6.08 -3.93
N SER A 14 -8.82 -6.43 -3.55
CA SER A 14 -9.15 -6.81 -2.18
C SER A 14 -8.53 -8.15 -1.82
N ALA A 15 -8.31 -8.40 -0.53
CA ALA A 15 -7.75 -9.67 -0.06
C ALA A 15 -8.60 -10.89 -0.47
N GLU A 16 -9.90 -10.70 -0.66
CA GLU A 16 -10.85 -11.75 -1.05
C GLU A 16 -10.99 -11.89 -2.58
N ASP A 17 -10.60 -10.87 -3.35
CA ASP A 17 -10.74 -10.81 -4.82
C ASP A 17 -9.39 -11.03 -5.54
N GLY A 18 -8.61 -11.99 -5.06
CA GLY A 18 -7.36 -12.40 -5.73
C GLY A 18 -6.25 -11.36 -5.65
N TRP A 19 -6.07 -10.71 -4.49
CA TRP A 19 -4.91 -9.88 -4.22
C TRP A 19 -3.61 -10.66 -4.41
N GLU A 20 -2.68 -10.08 -5.17
CA GLU A 20 -1.33 -10.59 -5.32
C GLU A 20 -0.32 -9.77 -4.52
N GLN A 21 0.63 -10.49 -3.91
CA GLN A 21 1.73 -9.89 -3.16
C GLN A 21 2.54 -8.92 -4.06
N PRO A 22 2.74 -7.65 -3.65
CA PRO A 22 3.58 -6.73 -4.39
C PRO A 22 5.05 -7.09 -4.26
N SER A 23 5.83 -6.77 -5.29
CA SER A 23 7.29 -6.87 -5.32
C SER A 23 7.94 -5.77 -4.49
N GLY A 24 9.24 -5.93 -4.21
CA GLY A 24 10.02 -4.94 -3.47
C GLY A 24 10.05 -3.58 -4.18
N ALA A 25 10.12 -3.59 -5.52
CA ALA A 25 10.10 -2.39 -6.34
C ALA A 25 8.74 -1.65 -6.29
N GLU A 26 7.63 -2.40 -6.33
CA GLU A 26 6.28 -1.84 -6.18
C GLU A 26 6.10 -1.22 -4.78
N ILE A 27 6.60 -1.89 -3.74
CA ILE A 27 6.56 -1.38 -2.36
C ILE A 27 7.35 -0.08 -2.24
N GLN A 28 8.56 -0.03 -2.79
CA GLN A 28 9.38 1.17 -2.79
C GLN A 28 8.69 2.33 -3.52
N GLU A 29 8.05 2.07 -4.65
CA GLU A 29 7.34 3.09 -5.43
C GLU A 29 6.10 3.61 -4.70
N VAL A 30 5.27 2.75 -4.10
CA VAL A 30 4.12 3.21 -3.31
C VAL A 30 4.59 4.04 -2.12
N ILE A 31 5.63 3.61 -1.41
CA ILE A 31 6.24 4.40 -0.33
C ILE A 31 6.69 5.77 -0.85
N ARG A 32 7.35 5.83 -2.01
CA ARG A 32 7.75 7.09 -2.63
C ARG A 32 6.53 7.99 -2.91
N ARG A 33 5.43 7.43 -3.42
CA ARG A 33 4.17 8.15 -3.68
C ARG A 33 3.47 8.66 -2.41
N THR A 34 3.65 8.00 -1.26
CA THR A 34 3.13 8.52 0.02
C THR A 34 3.78 9.85 0.44
N GLY A 35 4.98 10.17 -0.07
CA GLY A 35 5.77 11.33 0.33
C GLY A 35 6.38 11.21 1.73
N LEU A 36 6.26 10.05 2.40
CA LEU A 36 6.80 9.84 3.73
C LEU A 36 8.27 9.36 3.69
N PRO A 37 9.15 9.84 4.57
CA PRO A 37 10.46 9.22 4.76
C PRO A 37 10.29 7.83 5.39
N GLY A 38 11.18 6.87 5.08
CA GLY A 38 11.03 5.47 5.51
C GLY A 38 10.79 5.24 7.02
N ARG A 39 11.35 6.09 7.90
CA ARG A 39 11.06 6.05 9.34
C ARG A 39 9.62 6.44 9.68
N ALA A 40 9.05 7.38 8.94
CA ALA A 40 7.66 7.81 9.11
C ALA A 40 6.69 6.77 8.55
N VAL A 41 7.07 6.02 7.52
CA VAL A 41 6.29 4.87 7.03
C VAL A 41 6.10 3.83 8.13
N ALA A 42 7.18 3.47 8.83
CA ALA A 42 7.08 2.51 9.93
C ALA A 42 6.11 2.96 11.03
N ARG A 43 6.18 4.24 11.42
CA ARG A 43 5.25 4.83 12.40
C ARG A 43 3.82 4.89 11.88
N TYR A 44 3.63 5.26 10.62
CA TYR A 44 2.30 5.32 9.98
C TYR A 44 1.63 3.95 9.97
N LEU A 45 2.41 2.88 9.78
CA LEU A 45 1.94 1.50 9.80
C LEU A 45 1.84 0.90 11.21
N GLY A 46 2.08 1.69 12.26
CA GLY A 46 2.04 1.20 13.64
C GLY A 46 3.11 0.17 13.97
N LEU A 47 4.20 0.12 13.19
CA LEU A 47 5.35 -0.74 13.50
C LEU A 47 6.12 -0.14 14.70
N SER A 48 6.75 -1.00 15.51
CA SER A 48 7.54 -0.57 16.66
C SER A 48 8.70 0.37 16.27
N GLU A 49 9.44 0.90 17.26
CA GLU A 49 10.64 1.72 17.06
C GLU A 49 11.67 1.10 16.08
N TYR A 50 11.67 -0.22 15.91
CA TYR A 50 12.53 -0.96 14.96
C TYR A 50 11.88 -1.23 13.59
N GLY A 51 10.69 -0.69 13.33
CA GLY A 51 9.87 -0.96 12.14
C GLY A 51 10.53 -0.55 10.82
N GLY A 52 11.52 0.34 10.84
CA GLY A 52 12.31 0.68 9.65
C GLY A 52 13.07 -0.52 9.05
N ARG A 53 13.50 -1.49 9.89
CA ARG A 53 14.09 -2.74 9.41
C ARG A 53 13.05 -3.60 8.71
N GLN A 54 11.82 -3.64 9.23
CA GLN A 54 10.74 -4.41 8.64
C GLN A 54 10.34 -3.87 7.26
N VAL A 55 10.24 -2.55 7.11
CA VAL A 55 10.00 -1.89 5.81
C VAL A 55 11.10 -2.22 4.81
N ARG A 56 12.38 -2.20 5.23
CA ARG A 56 13.50 -2.59 4.38
C ARG A 56 13.42 -4.05 3.94
N ARG A 57 13.05 -4.98 4.82
CA ARG A 57 12.87 -6.40 4.47
C ARG A 57 11.79 -6.60 3.43
N TRP A 58 10.72 -5.80 3.46
CA TRP A 58 9.70 -5.84 2.42
C TRP A 58 10.22 -5.36 1.06
N ILE A 59 10.98 -4.26 1.04
CA ILE A 59 11.59 -3.72 -0.18
C ILE A 59 12.66 -4.68 -0.74
N SER A 60 13.40 -5.37 0.11
CA SER A 60 14.39 -6.38 -0.30
C SER A 60 13.79 -7.75 -0.59
N GLU A 61 12.47 -7.92 -0.49
CA GLU A 61 11.75 -9.19 -0.66
C GLU A 61 12.17 -10.30 0.34
N ASP A 62 12.92 -9.95 1.38
CA ASP A 62 13.29 -10.81 2.52
C ASP A 62 12.09 -11.14 3.45
N ALA A 63 10.99 -10.41 3.29
CA ALA A 63 9.73 -10.67 3.96
C ALA A 63 8.56 -10.17 3.11
N ALA A 64 7.44 -10.88 3.14
CA ALA A 64 6.20 -10.40 2.56
C ALA A 64 5.63 -9.22 3.36
N ILE A 65 5.11 -8.20 2.68
CA ILE A 65 4.30 -7.15 3.31
C ILE A 65 2.89 -7.68 3.56
N PRO A 66 2.35 -7.57 4.78
CA PRO A 66 0.97 -7.98 5.04
C PRO A 66 -0.02 -7.09 4.28
N TYR A 67 -1.14 -7.67 3.85
CA TYR A 67 -2.20 -6.97 3.12
C TYR A 67 -2.64 -5.67 3.81
N SER A 68 -2.84 -5.71 5.13
CA SER A 68 -3.26 -4.54 5.91
C SER A 68 -2.28 -3.37 5.81
N ALA A 69 -0.97 -3.65 5.83
CA ALA A 69 0.04 -2.61 5.67
C ALA A 69 0.06 -2.06 4.24
N TRP A 70 -0.07 -2.94 3.24
CA TRP A 70 -0.13 -2.54 1.84
C TRP A 70 -1.36 -1.66 1.55
N ALA A 71 -2.53 -2.06 2.03
CA ALA A 71 -3.77 -1.31 1.95
C ALA A 71 -3.60 0.13 2.46
N LEU A 72 -3.09 0.31 3.68
CA LEU A 72 -2.85 1.64 4.26
C LEU A 72 -1.88 2.50 3.43
N LEU A 73 -0.86 1.89 2.81
CA LEU A 73 0.06 2.59 1.93
C LEU A 73 -0.61 3.00 0.61
N CYS A 74 -1.42 2.12 0.00
CA CYS A 74 -2.17 2.43 -1.22
C CYS A 74 -3.10 3.63 -1.03
N ASP A 75 -3.86 3.65 0.06
CA ASP A 75 -4.74 4.78 0.38
C ASP A 75 -3.93 6.07 0.58
N ARG A 76 -2.85 6.00 1.36
CA ARG A 76 -1.99 7.17 1.61
C ARG A 76 -1.29 7.69 0.35
N ALA A 77 -0.99 6.80 -0.59
CA ALA A 77 -0.37 7.11 -1.88
C ALA A 77 -1.39 7.60 -2.93
N GLY A 78 -2.68 7.67 -2.60
CA GLY A 78 -3.74 8.09 -3.51
C GLY A 78 -4.12 7.04 -4.56
N LEU A 79 -3.80 5.76 -4.32
CA LEU A 79 -4.18 4.64 -5.18
C LEU A 79 -5.57 4.08 -4.83
N GLY A 80 -6.21 4.61 -3.79
CA GLY A 80 -7.53 4.20 -3.33
C GLY A 80 -7.52 3.14 -2.24
N CYS A 81 -8.70 2.87 -1.69
CA CYS A 81 -8.92 1.90 -0.61
C CYS A 81 -9.22 0.51 -1.17
N ILE A 82 -8.19 -0.30 -1.36
CA ILE A 82 -8.30 -1.66 -1.92
C ILE A 82 -9.10 -2.65 -1.05
N TRP A 83 -9.36 -2.30 0.21
CA TRP A 83 -10.11 -3.12 1.17
C TRP A 83 -11.58 -2.72 1.27
N ARG A 84 -11.98 -1.59 0.67
CA ARG A 84 -13.39 -1.18 0.68
C ARG A 84 -14.12 -1.83 -0.48
N PRO A 85 -15.30 -2.45 -0.24
CA PRO A 85 -16.13 -2.92 -1.33
C PRO A 85 -16.56 -1.73 -2.19
N ALA A 86 -16.62 -1.91 -3.51
CA ALA A 86 -16.99 -0.86 -4.46
C ALA A 86 -18.35 -0.20 -4.15
N ALA A 87 -19.25 -0.90 -3.44
CA ALA A 87 -20.55 -0.41 -3.01
C ALA A 87 -20.49 0.76 -2.00
N ASP A 88 -19.39 0.92 -1.27
CA ASP A 88 -19.23 1.96 -0.22
C ASP A 88 -18.67 3.29 -0.76
N GLN A 89 -18.38 3.37 -2.08
CA GLN A 89 -17.90 4.60 -2.73
C GLN A 89 -19.01 5.41 -3.40
N ALA A 90 -20.25 4.91 -3.41
CA ALA A 90 -21.42 5.69 -3.78
C ALA A 90 -21.89 6.49 -2.56
N GLY A 91 -21.54 7.78 -2.51
CA GLY A 91 -22.04 8.68 -1.48
C GLY A 91 -23.58 8.73 -1.46
N PRO A 92 -24.21 9.08 -0.33
CA PRO A 92 -25.68 9.13 -0.18
C PRO A 92 -26.39 10.25 -0.99
N ASP A 93 -25.71 10.94 -1.91
CA ASP A 93 -26.21 12.14 -2.59
C ASP A 93 -26.84 11.85 -3.96
N SER A 94 -27.68 10.82 -4.01
CA SER A 94 -28.55 10.56 -5.15
C SER A 94 -29.92 10.13 -4.65
N LEU A 95 -30.68 11.09 -4.16
CA LEU A 95 -32.13 11.03 -4.22
C LEU A 95 -32.65 12.22 -5.05
N PRO A 96 -33.70 11.99 -5.85
CA PRO A 96 -34.25 12.95 -6.82
C PRO A 96 -34.90 14.17 -6.18
#